data_AF-A0A2S1QTM5-F1
#
_entry.id   AF-A0A2S1QTM5-F1
#
_cell.length_a   1.000
_cell.length_b   1.000
_cell.length_c   1.000
_cell.angle_alpha   90.00
_cell.angle_beta   90.00
_cell.angle_gamma   90.00
#
_symmetry.space_group_name_H-M   'P 1'
#
loop_
_entity.id
_entity.type
_entity.pdbx_description
1 polymer ?
#
loop_
_entity_poly.entity_id
_entity_poly.type
_entity_poly.pdbx_seq_one_letter_code
_entity_poly.pdbx_strand_id
1 'polypeptide(L)'
;MKKILCSIFTLASLYATAQGNNYVQDYTKYQDLAMTPPMGWNSWNKFACNVDEDMIKQMADAMVSSGMKDAGYTYINIDDCWHGDRDAQGFIHPDPKRFPNGMKALADYVHSKGLKLGIYSDAGSQTCGGRPGSRGYEFQDAMTYASWGIDYLKYDWCNSEGLKAEGAYKTITAALKHAGRPIVLSICEWGTDEPWIWGQNVGHLWRTTGDIYNCFDCIKDHGSWKAFGVMQILDKQDGLRRFAGPGHWNDPDMLEIGNGALTAGEDRAHFTMWAMLAAPLIAGNDLRTMNKETAEVLTNKEVIAVNQDKLGIQGFKAIAEDGLEIWAKPLQGGDWAIVFLNRTTSAKKIDYDWSIQSIYDDINKLAASFKATTYKIKNLWDKKDKGTATTKKAFKADLPAHDVIALRLTKTK
;
A
#
# COMPACT_ATOMS: atom_id res chain seq x y z
N MET A 1 1.70 57.15 -73.76
CA MET A 1 0.72 56.37 -72.98
C MET A 1 1.40 55.20 -72.30
N LYS A 2 1.59 55.26 -70.98
CA LYS A 2 1.40 54.16 -70.00
C LYS A 2 1.96 54.61 -68.64
N LYS A 3 1.05 54.80 -67.68
CA LYS A 3 1.29 54.92 -66.24
C LYS A 3 1.57 53.52 -65.68
N ILE A 4 2.57 53.36 -64.82
CA ILE A 4 2.63 52.31 -63.77
C ILE A 4 3.49 52.91 -62.63
N LEU A 5 2.88 53.67 -61.70
CA LEU A 5 2.43 53.26 -60.36
C LEU A 5 3.49 52.53 -59.52
N CYS A 6 4.08 53.28 -58.56
CA CYS A 6 4.70 52.75 -57.36
C CYS A 6 3.71 51.87 -56.59
N SER A 7 4.11 50.64 -56.26
CA SER A 7 3.47 49.84 -55.22
C SER A 7 4.49 49.57 -54.13
N ILE A 8 4.34 50.30 -53.03
CA ILE A 8 4.99 50.06 -51.76
C ILE A 8 4.44 48.73 -51.23
N PHE A 9 5.27 47.69 -51.22
CA PHE A 9 4.96 46.47 -50.45
C PHE A 9 5.41 46.71 -49.00
N THR A 10 4.50 47.28 -48.19
CA THR A 10 4.53 47.08 -46.75
C THR A 10 4.09 45.65 -46.47
N LEU A 11 5.05 44.72 -46.34
CA LEU A 11 4.77 43.45 -45.66
C LEU A 11 4.63 43.76 -44.17
N ALA A 12 3.38 43.82 -43.72
CA ALA A 12 3.02 43.84 -42.32
C ALA A 12 3.70 42.65 -41.62
N SER A 13 4.46 42.94 -40.58
CA SER A 13 4.90 41.95 -39.60
C SER A 13 3.66 41.29 -39.00
N LEU A 14 3.34 40.08 -39.44
CA LEU A 14 2.47 39.17 -38.72
C LEU A 14 3.13 38.93 -37.36
N TYR A 15 2.69 39.67 -36.34
CA TYR A 15 2.80 39.21 -34.96
C TYR A 15 1.96 37.93 -34.87
N ALA A 16 2.56 36.81 -35.24
CA ALA A 16 2.09 35.52 -34.80
C ALA A 16 2.24 35.55 -33.28
N THR A 17 1.19 35.94 -32.57
CA THR A 17 1.07 35.59 -31.16
C THR A 17 1.02 34.08 -31.13
N ALA A 18 2.18 33.46 -30.94
CA ALA A 18 2.24 32.11 -30.43
C ALA A 18 1.52 32.16 -29.08
N GLN A 19 0.21 31.89 -29.07
CA GLN A 19 -0.45 31.41 -27.87
C GLN A 19 0.11 30.01 -27.65
N GLY A 20 1.34 29.97 -27.12
CA GLY A 20 1.87 28.77 -26.50
C GLY A 20 0.84 28.31 -25.49
N ASN A 21 0.59 27.00 -25.46
CA ASN A 21 -0.32 26.41 -24.51
C ASN A 21 0.13 26.80 -23.09
N ASN A 22 -0.56 27.75 -22.45
CA ASN A 22 -0.24 28.24 -21.10
C ASN A 22 -0.71 27.24 -20.02
N TYR A 23 -1.08 26.03 -20.42
CA TYR A 23 -1.52 24.99 -19.51
C TYR A 23 -0.33 24.44 -18.73
N VAL A 24 -0.29 24.75 -17.43
CA VAL A 24 0.61 24.12 -16.48
C VAL A 24 -0.05 22.84 -15.99
N GLN A 25 0.61 21.70 -16.19
CA GLN A 25 0.13 20.41 -15.69
C GLN A 25 0.14 20.40 -14.16
N ASP A 26 -1.01 20.13 -13.55
CA ASP A 26 -1.13 19.87 -12.12
C ASP A 26 -0.80 18.41 -11.82
N TYR A 27 0.45 18.14 -11.44
CA TYR A 27 0.93 16.82 -11.02
C TYR A 27 0.81 16.60 -9.51
N THR A 28 -0.07 17.33 -8.82
CA THR A 28 -0.39 17.07 -7.42
C THR A 28 -1.49 16.02 -7.32
N LYS A 29 -1.26 15.02 -6.46
CA LYS A 29 -2.28 14.01 -6.17
C LYS A 29 -3.55 14.63 -5.58
N TYR A 30 -4.65 13.87 -5.66
CA TYR A 30 -5.86 14.22 -4.92
C TYR A 30 -5.58 14.29 -3.42
N GLN A 31 -6.10 15.33 -2.78
CA GLN A 31 -6.01 15.48 -1.32
C GLN A 31 -7.09 14.64 -0.64
N ASP A 32 -6.94 14.43 0.67
CA ASP A 32 -7.90 13.73 1.54
C ASP A 32 -8.20 12.26 1.17
N LEU A 33 -7.39 11.66 0.30
CA LEU A 33 -7.37 10.22 0.06
C LEU A 33 -6.27 9.55 0.89
N ALA A 34 -6.51 8.27 1.26
CA ALA A 34 -5.56 7.46 2.04
C ALA A 34 -5.07 8.15 3.33
N MET A 35 -5.96 8.86 4.06
CA MET A 35 -5.60 9.53 5.32
C MET A 35 -5.20 8.55 6.44
N THR A 36 -5.57 7.29 6.29
CA THR A 36 -4.97 6.12 6.94
C THR A 36 -4.47 5.16 5.84
N PRO A 37 -3.58 4.20 6.15
CA PRO A 37 -3.08 3.28 5.15
C PRO A 37 -4.23 2.51 4.47
N PRO A 38 -4.25 2.40 3.12
CA PRO A 38 -5.31 1.68 2.43
C PRO A 38 -5.41 0.22 2.88
N MET A 39 -6.64 -0.30 2.99
CA MET A 39 -6.92 -1.69 3.31
C MET A 39 -7.76 -2.34 2.21
N GLY A 40 -7.39 -3.52 1.75
CA GLY A 40 -8.04 -4.16 0.63
C GLY A 40 -7.49 -5.54 0.28
N TRP A 41 -7.71 -5.94 -0.95
CA TRP A 41 -7.27 -7.21 -1.50
C TRP A 41 -6.76 -6.99 -2.93
N ASN A 42 -5.80 -7.80 -3.35
CA ASN A 42 -5.25 -7.80 -4.70
C ASN A 42 -5.21 -9.23 -5.27
N SER A 43 -5.48 -9.36 -6.57
CA SER A 43 -5.61 -10.65 -7.24
C SER A 43 -4.30 -11.41 -7.52
N TRP A 44 -3.14 -10.75 -7.47
CA TRP A 44 -1.91 -11.28 -8.06
C TRP A 44 -1.33 -12.50 -7.37
N ASN A 45 -1.03 -12.43 -6.07
CA ASN A 45 -0.27 -13.48 -5.36
C ASN A 45 -0.89 -14.87 -5.50
N LYS A 46 -2.22 -14.95 -5.50
CA LYS A 46 -2.94 -16.22 -5.61
C LYS A 46 -3.30 -16.61 -7.04
N PHE A 47 -3.69 -15.64 -7.88
CA PHE A 47 -4.33 -15.93 -9.17
C PHE A 47 -3.46 -15.61 -10.37
N ALA A 48 -2.43 -14.77 -10.23
CA ALA A 48 -1.62 -14.27 -11.34
C ALA A 48 -2.51 -13.81 -12.50
N CYS A 49 -2.30 -14.33 -13.71
CA CYS A 49 -3.15 -14.02 -14.86
C CYS A 49 -4.52 -14.70 -14.88
N ASN A 50 -4.91 -15.53 -13.90
CA ASN A 50 -6.21 -16.20 -13.86
C ASN A 50 -7.28 -15.33 -13.19
N VAL A 51 -7.58 -14.18 -13.81
CA VAL A 51 -8.55 -13.19 -13.27
C VAL A 51 -9.70 -12.94 -14.24
N ASP A 52 -10.94 -12.97 -13.78
CA ASP A 52 -12.10 -12.66 -14.61
C ASP A 52 -13.17 -11.95 -13.78
N GLU A 53 -14.19 -11.43 -14.46
CA GLU A 53 -15.25 -10.63 -13.85
C GLU A 53 -15.97 -11.41 -12.73
N ASP A 54 -16.29 -12.68 -12.94
CA ASP A 54 -17.02 -13.48 -11.96
C ASP A 54 -16.17 -13.78 -10.73
N MET A 55 -14.88 -14.08 -10.91
CA MET A 55 -13.94 -14.26 -9.83
C MET A 55 -13.83 -12.98 -8.99
N ILE A 56 -13.70 -11.80 -9.61
CA ILE A 56 -13.61 -10.53 -8.87
C ILE A 56 -14.91 -10.23 -8.11
N LYS A 57 -16.07 -10.51 -8.69
CA LYS A 57 -17.35 -10.40 -7.96
C LYS A 57 -17.40 -11.34 -6.75
N GLN A 58 -16.94 -12.57 -6.90
CA GLN A 58 -16.87 -13.52 -5.79
C GLN A 58 -15.90 -13.06 -4.68
N MET A 59 -14.79 -12.41 -5.03
CA MET A 59 -13.87 -11.83 -4.03
C MET A 59 -14.50 -10.65 -3.31
N ALA A 60 -15.23 -9.79 -4.03
CA ALA A 60 -16.00 -8.70 -3.42
C ALA A 60 -17.05 -9.25 -2.44
N ASP A 61 -17.79 -10.30 -2.82
CA ASP A 61 -18.76 -10.96 -1.94
C ASP A 61 -18.08 -11.61 -0.72
N ALA A 62 -16.97 -12.31 -0.94
CA ALA A 62 -16.20 -12.95 0.13
C ALA A 62 -15.62 -11.93 1.12
N MET A 63 -15.15 -10.77 0.66
CA MET A 63 -14.67 -9.69 1.53
C MET A 63 -15.78 -9.15 2.44
N VAL A 64 -17.02 -9.10 1.94
CA VAL A 64 -18.18 -8.72 2.75
C VAL A 64 -18.54 -9.85 3.72
N SER A 65 -18.73 -11.07 3.24
CA SER A 65 -19.26 -12.18 4.07
C SER A 65 -18.27 -12.69 5.11
N SER A 66 -16.97 -12.50 4.91
CA SER A 66 -15.92 -12.87 5.88
C SER A 66 -15.78 -11.87 7.03
N GLY A 67 -16.42 -10.71 6.95
CA GLY A 67 -16.27 -9.62 7.93
C GLY A 67 -15.03 -8.75 7.72
N MET A 68 -14.24 -8.99 6.65
CA MET A 68 -13.11 -8.12 6.30
C MET A 68 -13.56 -6.69 6.00
N LYS A 69 -14.69 -6.53 5.29
CA LYS A 69 -15.27 -5.18 5.09
C LYS A 69 -15.54 -4.47 6.42
N ASP A 70 -16.13 -5.16 7.39
CA ASP A 70 -16.42 -4.61 8.73
C ASP A 70 -15.16 -4.41 9.59
N ALA A 71 -14.04 -5.01 9.20
CA ALA A 71 -12.74 -4.78 9.80
C ALA A 71 -12.01 -3.59 9.17
N GLY A 72 -12.45 -3.09 8.01
CA GLY A 72 -11.92 -1.88 7.34
C GLY A 72 -11.45 -2.08 5.91
N TYR A 73 -11.44 -3.30 5.38
CA TYR A 73 -11.02 -3.60 4.01
C TYR A 73 -12.05 -3.06 3.01
N THR A 74 -11.61 -2.20 2.09
CA THR A 74 -12.53 -1.52 1.16
C THR A 74 -12.12 -1.61 -0.30
N TYR A 75 -10.85 -1.87 -0.62
CA TYR A 75 -10.39 -1.94 -2.00
C TYR A 75 -10.36 -3.38 -2.53
N ILE A 76 -10.94 -3.61 -3.70
CA ILE A 76 -10.79 -4.81 -4.52
C ILE A 76 -9.92 -4.42 -5.72
N ASN A 77 -8.64 -4.78 -5.69
CA ASN A 77 -7.67 -4.39 -6.72
C ASN A 77 -7.48 -5.53 -7.72
N ILE A 78 -7.81 -5.26 -8.98
CA ILE A 78 -7.49 -6.16 -10.09
C ILE A 78 -6.05 -5.87 -10.51
N ASP A 79 -5.19 -6.88 -10.45
CA ASP A 79 -3.80 -6.78 -10.90
C ASP A 79 -3.66 -7.09 -12.40
N ASP A 80 -2.46 -7.38 -12.88
CA ASP A 80 -2.18 -7.54 -14.30
C ASP A 80 -3.03 -8.64 -15.01
N CYS A 81 -2.94 -8.65 -16.32
CA CYS A 81 -3.61 -9.57 -17.25
C CYS A 81 -5.12 -9.34 -17.40
N TRP A 82 -5.71 -8.26 -16.88
CA TRP A 82 -7.11 -7.90 -17.17
C TRP A 82 -7.33 -7.36 -18.59
N HIS A 83 -6.25 -6.89 -19.21
CA HIS A 83 -6.21 -6.20 -20.51
C HIS A 83 -6.65 -7.06 -21.70
N GLY A 84 -7.43 -6.46 -22.59
CA GLY A 84 -7.54 -6.80 -24.00
C GLY A 84 -6.64 -5.90 -24.86
N ASP A 85 -6.87 -5.91 -26.17
CA ASP A 85 -6.13 -5.04 -27.10
C ASP A 85 -6.58 -3.58 -27.00
N ARG A 86 -5.69 -2.65 -27.37
CA ARG A 86 -6.08 -1.26 -27.63
C ARG A 86 -6.87 -1.19 -28.95
N ASP A 87 -7.89 -0.34 -29.01
CA ASP A 87 -8.62 -0.12 -30.25
C ASP A 87 -7.86 0.76 -31.25
N ALA A 88 -8.47 1.02 -32.42
CA ALA A 88 -7.85 1.83 -33.48
C ALA A 88 -7.58 3.29 -33.08
N GLN A 89 -8.22 3.77 -32.01
CA GLN A 89 -8.02 5.10 -31.42
C GLN A 89 -7.07 5.05 -30.21
N GLY A 90 -6.51 3.88 -29.90
CA GLY A 90 -5.56 3.67 -28.82
C GLY A 90 -6.21 3.47 -27.45
N PHE A 91 -7.54 3.39 -27.33
CA PHE A 91 -8.18 3.21 -26.02
C PHE A 91 -7.94 1.79 -25.51
N ILE A 92 -7.61 1.68 -24.24
CA ILE A 92 -7.43 0.41 -23.57
C ILE A 92 -8.79 -0.23 -23.26
N HIS A 93 -8.93 -1.51 -23.56
CA HIS A 93 -10.14 -2.29 -23.29
C HIS A 93 -9.81 -3.48 -22.38
N PRO A 94 -10.75 -3.94 -21.53
CA PRO A 94 -10.57 -5.20 -20.84
C PRO A 94 -10.72 -6.37 -21.82
N ASP A 95 -10.16 -7.53 -21.47
CA ASP A 95 -10.35 -8.75 -22.28
C ASP A 95 -11.84 -9.08 -22.36
N PRO A 96 -12.46 -9.11 -23.56
CA PRO A 96 -13.91 -9.23 -23.71
C PRO A 96 -14.44 -10.63 -23.36
N LYS A 97 -13.58 -11.65 -23.26
CA LYS A 97 -13.98 -12.98 -22.80
C LYS A 97 -13.97 -13.07 -21.28
N ARG A 98 -13.00 -12.41 -20.64
CA ARG A 98 -12.83 -12.44 -19.17
C ARG A 98 -13.69 -11.39 -18.46
N PHE A 99 -13.96 -10.28 -19.13
CA PHE A 99 -14.80 -9.18 -18.63
C PHE A 99 -15.88 -8.83 -19.65
N PRO A 100 -16.82 -9.76 -19.92
CA PRO A 100 -17.81 -9.60 -20.98
C PRO A 100 -18.76 -8.42 -20.78
N ASN A 101 -18.94 -7.93 -19.54
CA ASN A 101 -19.76 -6.76 -19.25
C ASN A 101 -18.92 -5.46 -19.13
N GLY A 102 -17.61 -5.56 -19.28
CA GLY A 102 -16.67 -4.44 -19.17
C GLY A 102 -16.43 -3.96 -17.74
N MET A 103 -15.40 -3.13 -17.58
CA MET A 103 -14.93 -2.73 -16.26
C MET A 103 -15.90 -1.81 -15.51
N LYS A 104 -16.71 -1.01 -16.23
CA LYS A 104 -17.73 -0.17 -15.60
C LYS A 104 -18.79 -1.00 -14.88
N ALA A 105 -19.31 -2.05 -15.51
CA ALA A 105 -20.32 -2.90 -14.87
C ALA A 105 -19.76 -3.62 -13.63
N LEU A 106 -18.48 -4.01 -13.68
CA LEU A 106 -17.79 -4.57 -12.53
C LEU A 106 -17.60 -3.55 -11.40
N ALA A 107 -17.20 -2.31 -11.73
CA ALA A 107 -17.10 -1.22 -10.76
C ALA A 107 -18.44 -0.94 -10.09
N ASP A 108 -19.52 -0.82 -10.88
CA ASP A 108 -20.88 -0.61 -10.37
C ASP A 108 -21.28 -1.75 -9.40
N TYR A 109 -20.93 -3.01 -9.71
CA TYR A 109 -21.15 -4.15 -8.81
C TYR A 109 -20.37 -4.01 -7.50
N VAL A 110 -19.06 -3.74 -7.57
CA VAL A 110 -18.21 -3.58 -6.39
C VAL A 110 -18.68 -2.41 -5.52
N HIS A 111 -19.06 -1.29 -6.14
CA HIS A 111 -19.63 -0.13 -5.45
C HIS A 111 -20.96 -0.46 -4.77
N SER A 112 -21.81 -1.29 -5.38
CA SER A 112 -23.08 -1.74 -4.76
C SER A 112 -22.87 -2.52 -3.45
N LYS A 113 -21.69 -3.12 -3.27
CA LYS A 113 -21.27 -3.79 -2.03
C LYS A 113 -20.67 -2.84 -1.01
N GLY A 114 -20.59 -1.54 -1.31
CA GLY A 114 -19.91 -0.52 -0.49
C GLY A 114 -18.39 -0.70 -0.45
N LEU A 115 -17.83 -1.28 -1.51
CA LEU A 115 -16.39 -1.44 -1.73
C LEU A 115 -15.93 -0.48 -2.85
N LYS A 116 -14.63 -0.46 -3.10
CA LYS A 116 -13.94 0.37 -4.11
C LYS A 116 -13.20 -0.53 -5.08
N LEU A 117 -13.21 -0.20 -6.37
CA LEU A 117 -12.52 -0.99 -7.39
C LEU A 117 -11.19 -0.37 -7.75
N GLY A 118 -10.11 -1.15 -7.65
CA GLY A 118 -8.79 -0.79 -8.14
C GLY A 118 -8.44 -1.50 -9.43
N ILE A 119 -7.56 -0.87 -10.22
CA ILE A 119 -7.01 -1.42 -11.44
C ILE A 119 -5.48 -1.30 -11.44
N TYR A 120 -4.85 -2.01 -12.37
CA TYR A 120 -3.42 -2.04 -12.57
C TYR A 120 -3.04 -1.55 -13.97
N SER A 121 -1.96 -0.79 -14.06
CA SER A 121 -1.26 -0.50 -15.32
C SER A 121 0.24 -0.30 -15.04
N ASP A 122 0.99 0.11 -16.04
CA ASP A 122 2.44 0.28 -16.00
C ASP A 122 2.86 1.60 -16.66
N ALA A 123 3.86 2.27 -16.10
CA ALA A 123 4.46 3.48 -16.68
C ALA A 123 5.26 3.22 -17.96
N GLY A 124 5.63 1.97 -18.23
CA GLY A 124 6.30 1.53 -19.44
C GLY A 124 5.36 1.19 -20.59
N SER A 125 5.96 0.72 -21.68
CA SER A 125 5.22 0.39 -22.92
C SER A 125 4.38 -0.90 -22.78
N GLN A 126 4.81 -1.79 -21.91
CA GLN A 126 4.11 -3.02 -21.56
C GLN A 126 4.18 -3.24 -20.06
N THR A 127 3.13 -3.84 -19.51
CA THR A 127 3.14 -4.33 -18.13
C THR A 127 4.17 -5.44 -17.93
N CYS A 128 4.46 -5.78 -16.68
CA CYS A 128 5.33 -6.89 -16.35
C CYS A 128 4.87 -8.24 -16.96
N GLY A 129 3.55 -8.46 -17.09
CA GLY A 129 2.95 -9.61 -17.77
C GLY A 129 2.86 -9.50 -19.29
N GLY A 130 3.46 -8.48 -19.90
CA GLY A 130 3.49 -8.26 -21.34
C GLY A 130 2.12 -7.86 -21.91
N ARG A 131 1.34 -7.08 -21.18
CA ARG A 131 0.07 -6.46 -21.63
C ARG A 131 0.29 -4.98 -21.98
N PRO A 132 -0.65 -4.30 -22.66
CA PRO A 132 -0.50 -2.88 -22.96
C PRO A 132 -0.25 -2.06 -21.68
N GLY A 133 0.90 -1.38 -21.61
CA GLY A 133 1.17 -0.37 -20.57
C GLY A 133 0.64 1.00 -20.98
N SER A 134 0.77 2.00 -20.10
CA SER A 134 0.19 3.33 -20.28
C SER A 134 1.16 4.38 -20.82
N ARG A 135 2.43 4.03 -21.10
CA ARG A 135 3.41 4.97 -21.68
C ARG A 135 2.92 5.61 -22.97
N GLY A 136 2.78 6.93 -22.97
CA GLY A 136 2.27 7.73 -24.09
C GLY A 136 0.74 7.77 -24.24
N TYR A 137 0.02 7.06 -23.37
CA TYR A 137 -1.45 7.01 -23.31
C TYR A 137 -1.99 7.46 -21.94
N GLU A 138 -1.18 8.05 -21.08
CA GLU A 138 -1.48 8.28 -19.66
C GLU A 138 -2.78 9.06 -19.47
N PHE A 139 -2.98 10.15 -20.23
CA PHE A 139 -4.20 10.96 -20.17
C PHE A 139 -5.43 10.20 -20.68
N GLN A 140 -5.28 9.44 -21.76
CA GLN A 140 -6.37 8.65 -22.35
C GLN A 140 -6.79 7.50 -21.44
N ASP A 141 -5.83 6.80 -20.86
CA ASP A 141 -6.04 5.70 -19.94
C ASP A 141 -6.65 6.20 -18.62
N ALA A 142 -6.14 7.31 -18.06
CA ALA A 142 -6.72 7.91 -16.86
C ALA A 142 -8.20 8.33 -17.04
N MET A 143 -8.54 8.94 -18.19
CA MET A 143 -9.94 9.24 -18.52
C MET A 143 -10.79 7.97 -18.67
N THR A 144 -10.22 6.91 -19.26
CA THR A 144 -10.89 5.62 -19.40
C THR A 144 -11.18 5.00 -18.03
N TYR A 145 -10.18 4.95 -17.14
CA TYR A 145 -10.33 4.46 -15.77
C TYR A 145 -11.36 5.27 -14.97
N ALA A 146 -11.33 6.60 -15.10
CA ALA A 146 -12.33 7.46 -14.47
C ALA A 146 -13.74 7.18 -14.99
N SER A 147 -13.91 6.98 -16.30
CA SER A 147 -15.21 6.65 -16.92
C SER A 147 -15.76 5.29 -16.48
N TRP A 148 -14.89 4.34 -16.17
CA TRP A 148 -15.27 3.04 -15.60
C TRP A 148 -15.58 3.11 -14.11
N GLY A 149 -15.22 4.20 -13.43
CA GLY A 149 -15.46 4.34 -11.98
C GLY A 149 -14.36 3.73 -11.11
N ILE A 150 -13.15 3.58 -11.62
CA ILE A 150 -11.99 3.11 -10.82
C ILE A 150 -11.69 4.08 -9.67
N ASP A 151 -11.30 3.55 -8.51
CA ASP A 151 -11.01 4.29 -7.28
C ASP A 151 -9.54 4.22 -6.86
N TYR A 152 -8.78 3.26 -7.43
CA TYR A 152 -7.40 2.97 -7.07
C TYR A 152 -6.63 2.54 -8.32
N LEU A 153 -5.41 3.04 -8.51
CA LEU A 153 -4.50 2.65 -9.58
C LEU A 153 -3.17 2.19 -8.98
N LYS A 154 -2.84 0.89 -9.12
CA LYS A 154 -1.46 0.40 -9.00
C LYS A 154 -0.75 0.69 -10.33
N TYR A 155 0.35 1.42 -10.28
CA TYR A 155 1.08 1.86 -11.48
C TYR A 155 2.54 1.41 -11.41
N ASP A 156 2.85 0.39 -12.20
CA ASP A 156 4.10 -0.36 -12.19
C ASP A 156 5.21 0.28 -13.04
N TRP A 157 6.36 -0.39 -13.13
CA TRP A 157 7.59 0.17 -13.71
C TRP A 157 8.33 -0.76 -14.69
N CYS A 158 7.70 -1.80 -15.24
CA CYS A 158 8.32 -2.67 -16.24
C CYS A 158 8.38 -2.00 -17.63
N ASN A 159 9.32 -2.42 -18.50
CA ASN A 159 9.46 -1.88 -19.88
C ASN A 159 9.53 -0.33 -19.94
N SER A 160 10.22 0.26 -18.97
CA SER A 160 10.31 1.71 -18.72
C SER A 160 11.63 2.31 -19.23
N GLU A 161 12.29 1.68 -20.20
CA GLU A 161 13.61 2.10 -20.68
C GLU A 161 13.61 3.56 -21.15
N GLY A 162 14.61 4.31 -20.69
CA GLY A 162 14.78 5.73 -21.01
C GLY A 162 13.87 6.68 -20.21
N LEU A 163 13.02 6.18 -19.31
CA LEU A 163 12.21 7.01 -18.42
C LEU A 163 12.93 7.31 -17.09
N LYS A 164 12.46 8.36 -16.42
CA LYS A 164 12.77 8.68 -15.03
C LYS A 164 11.51 8.53 -14.19
N ALA A 165 11.59 7.85 -13.04
CA ALA A 165 10.43 7.49 -12.25
C ALA A 165 9.62 8.71 -11.85
N GLU A 166 10.24 9.68 -11.18
CA GLU A 166 9.55 10.90 -10.73
C GLU A 166 8.80 11.60 -11.88
N GLY A 167 9.42 11.72 -13.06
CA GLY A 167 8.80 12.34 -14.22
C GLY A 167 7.59 11.58 -14.74
N ALA A 168 7.71 10.26 -14.91
CA ALA A 168 6.62 9.41 -15.40
C ALA A 168 5.45 9.34 -14.40
N TYR A 169 5.73 9.26 -13.10
CA TYR A 169 4.69 9.26 -12.08
C TYR A 169 4.00 10.63 -11.95
N LYS A 170 4.71 11.75 -12.16
CA LYS A 170 4.08 13.07 -12.28
C LYS A 170 3.12 13.14 -13.47
N THR A 171 3.47 12.54 -14.61
CA THR A 171 2.60 12.49 -15.80
C THR A 171 1.29 11.78 -15.52
N ILE A 172 1.32 10.56 -14.96
CA ILE A 172 0.07 9.84 -14.63
C ILE A 172 -0.72 10.56 -13.53
N THR A 173 -0.06 11.23 -12.59
CA THR A 173 -0.74 12.03 -11.57
C THR A 173 -1.51 13.19 -12.20
N ALA A 174 -0.89 13.91 -13.14
CA ALA A 174 -1.56 14.97 -13.88
C ALA A 174 -2.71 14.46 -14.75
N ALA A 175 -2.55 13.28 -15.35
CA ALA A 175 -3.58 12.60 -16.10
C ALA A 175 -4.79 12.23 -15.23
N LEU A 176 -4.56 11.65 -14.05
CA LEU A 176 -5.63 11.32 -13.07
C LEU A 176 -6.33 12.59 -12.57
N LYS A 177 -5.59 13.68 -12.36
CA LYS A 177 -6.15 14.97 -11.99
C LYS A 177 -7.04 15.53 -13.09
N HIS A 178 -6.58 15.46 -14.33
CA HIS A 178 -7.33 15.90 -15.51
C HIS A 178 -8.61 15.07 -15.73
N ALA A 179 -8.56 13.76 -15.47
CA ALA A 179 -9.71 12.87 -15.59
C ALA A 179 -10.85 13.18 -14.60
N GLY A 180 -10.60 13.98 -13.55
CA GLY A 180 -11.63 14.55 -12.67
C GLY A 180 -12.26 13.60 -11.65
N ARG A 181 -11.86 12.32 -11.62
CA ARG A 181 -12.26 11.37 -10.57
C ARG A 181 -11.12 11.19 -9.55
N PRO A 182 -11.38 11.32 -8.24
CA PRO A 182 -10.39 11.00 -7.21
C PRO A 182 -10.01 9.51 -7.25
N ILE A 183 -8.73 9.23 -7.54
CA ILE A 183 -8.16 7.88 -7.63
C ILE A 183 -6.93 7.81 -6.75
N VAL A 184 -6.85 6.80 -5.88
CA VAL A 184 -5.64 6.49 -5.11
C VAL A 184 -4.56 5.99 -6.05
N LEU A 185 -3.53 6.80 -6.29
CA LEU A 185 -2.32 6.36 -7.00
C LEU A 185 -1.36 5.63 -6.05
N SER A 186 -1.06 4.37 -6.38
CA SER A 186 -0.09 3.49 -5.74
C SER A 186 1.11 3.29 -6.66
N ILE A 187 2.25 3.88 -6.28
CA ILE A 187 3.50 3.87 -7.04
C ILE A 187 4.19 2.51 -6.86
N CYS A 188 4.59 1.87 -7.95
CA CYS A 188 5.22 0.55 -7.93
C CYS A 188 6.49 0.53 -8.81
N GLU A 189 7.52 1.27 -8.41
CA GLU A 189 8.87 1.22 -9.00
C GLU A 189 9.91 0.57 -8.06
N TRP A 190 9.39 -0.16 -7.07
CA TRP A 190 10.12 -1.05 -6.17
C TRP A 190 11.14 -0.38 -5.23
N GLY A 191 11.06 0.94 -5.05
CA GLY A 191 11.99 1.70 -4.22
C GLY A 191 13.30 2.06 -4.92
N THR A 192 13.39 1.85 -6.24
CA THR A 192 14.66 1.90 -6.99
C THR A 192 15.18 3.32 -7.17
N ASP A 193 14.28 4.27 -7.40
CA ASP A 193 14.55 5.70 -7.57
C ASP A 193 14.09 6.50 -6.34
N GLU A 194 14.09 5.86 -5.16
CA GLU A 194 13.82 6.46 -3.84
C GLU A 194 12.49 7.24 -3.76
N PRO A 195 11.34 6.60 -4.03
CA PRO A 195 10.03 7.25 -4.14
C PRO A 195 9.58 7.94 -2.86
N TRP A 196 10.14 7.60 -1.70
CA TRP A 196 9.90 8.31 -0.45
C TRP A 196 10.39 9.77 -0.46
N ILE A 197 11.30 10.15 -1.37
CA ILE A 197 11.82 11.52 -1.48
C ILE A 197 10.89 12.43 -2.30
N TRP A 198 10.24 11.89 -3.34
CA TRP A 198 9.46 12.68 -4.30
C TRP A 198 7.98 12.29 -4.37
N GLY A 199 7.62 11.08 -3.92
CA GLY A 199 6.31 10.48 -4.06
C GLY A 199 5.22 11.15 -3.23
N GLN A 200 5.56 11.86 -2.14
CA GLN A 200 4.58 12.50 -1.26
C GLN A 200 3.62 13.44 -1.99
N ASN A 201 4.06 14.17 -3.02
CA ASN A 201 3.18 15.07 -3.78
C ASN A 201 2.53 14.40 -5.00
N VAL A 202 2.99 13.21 -5.36
CA VAL A 202 2.68 12.52 -6.63
C VAL A 202 1.71 11.36 -6.40
N GLY A 203 2.00 10.47 -5.44
CA GLY A 203 1.19 9.30 -5.12
C GLY A 203 0.78 9.24 -3.65
N HIS A 204 -0.13 8.34 -3.32
CA HIS A 204 -0.67 8.17 -1.96
C HIS A 204 0.07 7.08 -1.18
N LEU A 205 0.82 6.24 -1.88
CA LEU A 205 1.68 5.20 -1.35
C LEU A 205 2.68 4.77 -2.42
N TRP A 206 3.79 4.20 -2.00
CA TRP A 206 4.85 3.74 -2.89
C TRP A 206 5.51 2.47 -2.37
N ARG A 207 5.68 1.49 -3.26
CA ARG A 207 6.48 0.30 -3.00
C ARG A 207 7.90 0.71 -2.62
N THR A 208 8.40 0.12 -1.53
CA THR A 208 9.75 0.42 -0.99
C THR A 208 10.78 -0.65 -1.31
N THR A 209 10.34 -1.79 -1.84
CA THR A 209 11.16 -2.95 -2.15
C THR A 209 10.67 -3.64 -3.40
N GLY A 210 11.48 -4.58 -3.93
CA GLY A 210 10.98 -5.65 -4.81
C GLY A 210 9.92 -6.52 -4.12
N ASP A 211 9.32 -7.43 -4.88
CA ASP A 211 8.11 -8.14 -4.45
C ASP A 211 8.31 -9.01 -3.22
N ILE A 212 7.25 -9.12 -2.42
CA ILE A 212 7.18 -10.11 -1.35
C ILE A 212 7.08 -11.51 -1.95
N TYR A 213 7.70 -12.46 -1.26
CA TYR A 213 7.57 -13.88 -1.53
C TYR A 213 6.94 -14.55 -0.32
N ASN A 214 6.07 -15.52 -0.56
CA ASN A 214 5.40 -16.34 0.45
C ASN A 214 6.38 -17.24 1.23
N CYS A 215 7.22 -16.62 2.05
CA CYS A 215 8.14 -17.21 3.01
C CYS A 215 8.44 -16.19 4.11
N PHE A 216 8.76 -16.67 5.31
CA PHE A 216 8.98 -15.77 6.44
C PHE A 216 10.32 -15.03 6.35
N ASP A 217 11.41 -15.76 6.16
CA ASP A 217 12.76 -15.20 6.04
C ASP A 217 13.54 -15.91 4.93
N CYS A 218 13.40 -15.42 3.71
CA CYS A 218 14.11 -15.97 2.56
C CYS A 218 14.30 -14.93 1.45
N ILE A 219 15.14 -15.23 0.48
CA ILE A 219 15.24 -14.49 -0.79
C ILE A 219 14.99 -15.50 -1.90
N LYS A 220 14.02 -15.22 -2.76
CA LYS A 220 13.74 -16.00 -3.96
C LYS A 220 14.41 -15.33 -5.16
N ASP A 221 15.38 -16.02 -5.75
CA ASP A 221 16.07 -15.56 -6.96
C ASP A 221 15.33 -16.06 -8.21
N HIS A 222 14.93 -15.13 -9.08
CA HIS A 222 14.29 -15.40 -10.38
C HIS A 222 15.28 -15.21 -11.55
N GLY A 223 16.57 -15.04 -11.27
CA GLY A 223 17.64 -14.81 -12.24
C GLY A 223 17.79 -13.33 -12.58
N SER A 224 16.79 -12.71 -13.19
CA SER A 224 16.82 -11.29 -13.56
C SER A 224 16.38 -10.34 -12.44
N TRP A 225 15.67 -10.86 -11.43
CA TRP A 225 15.19 -10.10 -10.28
C TRP A 225 15.04 -11.01 -9.04
N LYS A 226 14.77 -10.41 -7.88
CA LYS A 226 14.64 -11.12 -6.60
C LYS A 226 13.35 -10.71 -5.88
N ALA A 227 12.69 -11.70 -5.29
CA ALA A 227 11.61 -11.50 -4.33
C ALA A 227 12.11 -11.77 -2.90
N PHE A 228 11.45 -11.19 -1.91
CA PHE A 228 11.93 -11.10 -0.54
C PHE A 228 10.87 -11.62 0.44
N GLY A 229 11.27 -12.45 1.40
CA GLY A 229 10.39 -12.87 2.49
C GLY A 229 10.03 -11.72 3.43
N VAL A 230 9.06 -11.98 4.31
CA VAL A 230 8.51 -11.03 5.29
C VAL A 230 9.62 -10.27 6.06
N MET A 231 10.59 -10.99 6.62
CA MET A 231 11.67 -10.41 7.43
C MET A 231 12.66 -9.61 6.58
N GLN A 232 12.96 -10.05 5.35
CA GLN A 232 13.86 -9.35 4.43
C GLN A 232 13.27 -8.00 4.01
N ILE A 233 11.95 -7.93 3.80
CA ILE A 233 11.25 -6.66 3.54
C ILE A 233 11.20 -5.77 4.77
N LEU A 234 10.92 -6.35 5.95
CA LEU A 234 10.86 -5.60 7.21
C LEU A 234 12.18 -4.86 7.49
N ASP A 235 13.31 -5.52 7.27
CA ASP A 235 14.63 -4.90 7.48
C ASP A 235 14.92 -3.75 6.49
N LYS A 236 14.34 -3.79 5.29
CA LYS A 236 14.47 -2.73 4.29
C LYS A 236 13.67 -1.47 4.61
N GLN A 237 12.84 -1.49 5.65
CA GLN A 237 12.07 -0.31 6.09
C GLN A 237 12.89 0.64 6.97
N ASP A 238 14.12 0.28 7.33
CA ASP A 238 14.97 1.11 8.18
C ASP A 238 15.20 2.49 7.56
N GLY A 239 15.15 3.53 8.39
CA GLY A 239 15.28 4.94 7.97
C GLY A 239 14.06 5.53 7.24
N LEU A 240 13.14 4.73 6.69
CA LEU A 240 12.05 5.21 5.83
C LEU A 240 10.86 5.83 6.59
N ARG A 241 10.75 5.56 7.90
CA ARG A 241 9.60 6.02 8.71
C ARG A 241 9.37 7.53 8.72
N ARG A 242 10.40 8.33 8.41
CA ARG A 242 10.32 9.80 8.34
C ARG A 242 9.51 10.33 7.16
N PHE A 243 9.27 9.48 6.17
CA PHE A 243 8.62 9.84 4.91
C PHE A 243 7.17 9.35 4.83
N ALA A 244 6.68 8.59 5.82
CA ALA A 244 5.31 8.10 5.84
C ALA A 244 4.44 8.90 6.81
N GLY A 245 3.18 9.09 6.43
CA GLY A 245 2.18 9.78 7.23
C GLY A 245 0.84 9.87 6.52
N PRO A 246 -0.15 10.56 7.11
CA PRO A 246 -1.49 10.69 6.53
C PRO A 246 -1.47 11.12 5.05
N GLY A 247 -2.05 10.28 4.19
CA GLY A 247 -2.13 10.50 2.74
C GLY A 247 -0.91 10.04 1.95
N HIS A 248 0.14 9.49 2.56
CA HIS A 248 1.38 9.09 1.90
C HIS A 248 2.14 8.00 2.67
N TRP A 249 2.15 6.77 2.16
CA TRP A 249 2.61 5.60 2.93
C TRP A 249 3.74 4.84 2.24
N ASN A 250 4.70 4.38 3.04
CA ASN A 250 5.62 3.33 2.61
C ASN A 250 4.83 2.03 2.42
N ASP A 251 4.95 1.41 1.26
CA ASP A 251 4.32 0.14 0.92
C ASP A 251 5.39 -0.98 0.91
N PRO A 252 5.42 -1.84 1.94
CA PRO A 252 6.25 -3.05 1.99
C PRO A 252 5.60 -4.23 1.25
N ASP A 253 4.69 -3.99 0.31
CA ASP A 253 4.00 -4.99 -0.50
C ASP A 253 2.90 -5.76 0.24
N MET A 254 2.21 -6.63 -0.50
CA MET A 254 1.01 -7.35 -0.08
C MET A 254 1.22 -8.28 1.13
N LEU A 255 0.10 -8.66 1.75
CA LEU A 255 0.02 -9.63 2.83
C LEU A 255 -0.09 -11.06 2.28
N GLU A 256 0.86 -11.93 2.65
CA GLU A 256 0.89 -13.35 2.26
C GLU A 256 0.07 -14.29 3.17
N ILE A 257 -0.63 -13.72 4.15
CA ILE A 257 -1.44 -14.46 5.13
C ILE A 257 -2.49 -15.31 4.41
N GLY A 258 -2.50 -16.61 4.71
CA GLY A 258 -3.43 -17.57 4.11
C GLY A 258 -3.00 -18.14 2.75
N ASN A 259 -1.80 -17.82 2.25
CA ASN A 259 -1.23 -18.45 1.05
C ASN A 259 -0.49 -19.78 1.35
N GLY A 260 -0.42 -20.19 2.61
CA GLY A 260 -0.15 -21.57 3.02
C GLY A 260 1.31 -21.97 3.23
N ALA A 261 2.28 -21.06 3.05
CA ALA A 261 3.69 -21.35 3.36
C ALA A 261 4.11 -20.87 4.75
N LEU A 262 3.42 -19.87 5.31
CA LEU A 262 3.67 -19.34 6.65
C LEU A 262 2.95 -20.17 7.71
N THR A 263 3.58 -20.34 8.86
CA THR A 263 2.94 -20.88 10.07
C THR A 263 1.98 -19.85 10.67
N ALA A 264 1.10 -20.28 11.58
CA ALA A 264 0.18 -19.36 12.26
C ALA A 264 0.88 -18.26 13.09
N GLY A 265 2.08 -18.54 13.61
CA GLY A 265 2.90 -17.53 14.29
C GLY A 265 3.48 -16.51 13.31
N GLU A 266 3.97 -17.00 12.17
CA GLU A 266 4.51 -16.16 11.10
C GLU A 266 3.44 -15.27 10.46
N ASP A 267 2.21 -15.78 10.27
CA ASP A 267 1.06 -14.98 9.83
C ASP A 267 0.75 -13.83 10.81
N ARG A 268 0.73 -14.12 12.12
CA ARG A 268 0.54 -13.08 13.14
C ARG A 268 1.67 -12.06 13.14
N ALA A 269 2.91 -12.52 13.04
CA ALA A 269 4.09 -11.66 13.01
C ALA A 269 4.06 -10.76 11.76
N HIS A 270 3.82 -11.31 10.58
CA HIS A 270 3.71 -10.56 9.33
C HIS A 270 2.61 -9.49 9.40
N PHE A 271 1.40 -9.86 9.81
CA PHE A 271 0.28 -8.92 9.93
C PHE A 271 0.56 -7.82 10.96
N THR A 272 1.10 -8.19 12.12
CA THR A 272 1.43 -7.25 13.19
C THR A 272 2.50 -6.27 12.74
N MET A 273 3.54 -6.73 12.04
CA MET A 273 4.62 -5.86 11.61
C MET A 273 4.17 -4.89 10.52
N TRP A 274 3.32 -5.31 9.57
CA TRP A 274 2.71 -4.39 8.59
C TRP A 274 1.81 -3.36 9.29
N ALA A 275 1.07 -3.78 10.33
CA ALA A 275 0.30 -2.85 11.14
C ALA A 275 1.18 -1.83 11.88
N MET A 276 2.29 -2.29 12.47
CA MET A 276 3.27 -1.42 13.12
C MET A 276 3.91 -0.44 12.15
N LEU A 277 4.16 -0.85 10.91
CA LEU A 277 4.76 0.00 9.88
C LEU A 277 3.83 1.09 9.36
N ALA A 278 2.54 1.10 9.75
CA ALA A 278 1.51 1.87 9.07
C ALA A 278 1.50 1.60 7.55
N ALA A 279 1.75 0.34 7.18
CA ALA A 279 1.72 -0.12 5.80
C ALA A 279 0.28 -0.26 5.29
N PRO A 280 0.06 -0.18 3.97
CA PRO A 280 -1.17 -0.69 3.36
C PRO A 280 -1.40 -2.15 3.76
N LEU A 281 -2.65 -2.50 4.10
CA LEU A 281 -3.03 -3.88 4.44
C LEU A 281 -3.80 -4.48 3.27
N ILE A 282 -3.08 -4.95 2.26
CA ILE A 282 -3.63 -5.52 1.03
C ILE A 282 -3.46 -7.04 1.06
N ALA A 283 -4.54 -7.80 1.25
CA ALA A 283 -4.52 -9.26 1.25
C ALA A 283 -4.24 -9.82 -0.15
N GLY A 284 -3.40 -10.85 -0.26
CA GLY A 284 -3.04 -11.52 -1.52
C GLY A 284 -3.53 -12.97 -1.65
N ASN A 285 -4.49 -13.41 -0.84
CA ASN A 285 -4.95 -14.80 -0.76
C ASN A 285 -6.32 -15.04 -1.44
N ASP A 286 -6.82 -16.28 -1.43
CA ASP A 286 -8.20 -16.59 -1.86
C ASP A 286 -9.17 -16.38 -0.70
N LEU A 287 -9.93 -15.28 -0.74
CA LEU A 287 -10.87 -14.91 0.33
C LEU A 287 -12.02 -15.91 0.49
N ARG A 288 -12.36 -16.67 -0.55
CA ARG A 288 -13.48 -17.62 -0.54
C ARG A 288 -13.19 -18.86 0.30
N THR A 289 -11.91 -19.15 0.51
CA THR A 289 -11.45 -20.40 1.15
C THR A 289 -10.60 -20.15 2.40
N MET A 290 -10.69 -18.96 3.00
CA MET A 290 -9.98 -18.69 4.25
C MET A 290 -10.45 -19.63 5.36
N ASN A 291 -9.49 -20.28 6.02
CA ASN A 291 -9.79 -20.96 7.28
C ASN A 291 -10.03 -19.93 8.39
N LYS A 292 -10.49 -20.41 9.54
CA LYS A 292 -10.83 -19.55 10.68
C LYS A 292 -9.62 -18.75 11.15
N GLU A 293 -8.46 -19.36 11.22
CA GLU A 293 -7.21 -18.76 11.69
C GLU A 293 -6.79 -17.59 10.80
N THR A 294 -6.83 -17.78 9.47
CA THR A 294 -6.55 -16.74 8.47
C THR A 294 -7.52 -15.57 8.62
N ALA A 295 -8.82 -15.86 8.70
CA ALA A 295 -9.83 -14.84 8.90
C ALA A 295 -9.63 -14.10 10.23
N GLU A 296 -9.28 -14.79 11.31
CA GLU A 296 -9.00 -14.16 12.62
C GLU A 296 -7.77 -13.26 12.60
N VAL A 297 -6.74 -13.59 11.84
CA VAL A 297 -5.57 -12.71 11.64
C VAL A 297 -5.98 -11.46 10.87
N LEU A 298 -6.55 -11.63 9.67
CA LEU A 298 -6.91 -10.52 8.78
C LEU A 298 -8.04 -9.64 9.32
N THR A 299 -8.86 -10.12 10.26
CA THR A 299 -9.97 -9.34 10.84
C THR A 299 -9.73 -8.91 12.28
N ASN A 300 -8.50 -9.04 12.81
CA ASN A 300 -8.17 -8.59 14.16
C ASN A 300 -8.26 -7.05 14.26
N LYS A 301 -9.42 -6.56 14.70
CA LYS A 301 -9.72 -5.13 14.85
C LYS A 301 -8.77 -4.40 15.79
N GLU A 302 -8.15 -5.08 16.75
CA GLU A 302 -7.24 -4.44 17.71
C GLU A 302 -5.87 -4.15 17.10
N VAL A 303 -5.35 -5.08 16.29
CA VAL A 303 -4.12 -4.88 15.51
C VAL A 303 -4.36 -3.91 14.35
N ILE A 304 -5.51 -4.00 13.68
CA ILE A 304 -5.91 -3.03 12.65
C ILE A 304 -6.00 -1.61 13.23
N ALA A 305 -6.50 -1.44 14.46
CA ALA A 305 -6.56 -0.13 15.09
C ALA A 305 -5.17 0.50 15.35
N VAL A 306 -4.12 -0.32 15.46
CA VAL A 306 -2.72 0.18 15.52
C VAL A 306 -2.29 0.71 14.15
N ASN A 307 -2.61 0.00 13.07
CA ASN A 307 -2.34 0.43 11.70
C ASN A 307 -3.11 1.71 11.33
N GLN A 308 -4.40 1.75 11.65
CA GLN A 308 -5.34 2.81 11.32
C GLN A 308 -5.34 3.97 12.34
N ASP A 309 -4.36 4.03 13.24
CA ASP A 309 -4.25 5.13 14.20
C ASP A 309 -4.03 6.47 13.50
N LYS A 310 -4.79 7.49 13.93
CA LYS A 310 -4.85 8.80 13.26
C LYS A 310 -3.56 9.62 13.35
N LEU A 311 -2.62 9.29 14.25
CA LEU A 311 -1.30 9.93 14.20
C LEU A 311 -0.55 9.55 12.92
N GLY A 312 -0.84 8.39 12.32
CA GLY A 312 -0.21 7.95 11.09
C GLY A 312 1.31 7.73 11.21
N ILE A 313 1.85 7.61 12.42
CA ILE A 313 3.29 7.40 12.62
C ILE A 313 3.62 5.94 12.34
N GLN A 314 4.58 5.70 11.44
CA GLN A 314 5.22 4.40 11.25
C GLN A 314 6.07 4.03 12.48
N GLY A 315 5.88 2.81 12.98
CA GLY A 315 6.62 2.25 14.11
C GLY A 315 8.09 2.01 13.81
N PHE A 316 8.89 1.84 14.85
CA PHE A 316 10.34 1.70 14.78
C PHE A 316 10.86 0.61 15.73
N LYS A 317 12.00 0.03 15.36
CA LYS A 317 12.74 -0.94 16.16
C LYS A 317 13.46 -0.19 17.28
N ALA A 318 13.07 -0.43 18.53
CA ALA A 318 13.64 0.23 19.70
C ALA A 318 14.82 -0.57 20.28
N ILE A 319 14.71 -1.90 20.31
CA ILE A 319 15.73 -2.81 20.85
C ILE A 319 15.82 -4.03 19.94
N ALA A 320 17.02 -4.55 19.73
CA ALA A 320 17.26 -5.81 19.05
C ALA A 320 18.43 -6.54 19.74
N GLU A 321 18.17 -7.72 20.28
CA GLU A 321 19.16 -8.52 21.01
C GLU A 321 18.86 -10.01 20.83
N ASP A 322 19.87 -10.80 20.45
CA ASP A 322 19.78 -12.25 20.29
C ASP A 322 18.57 -12.76 19.46
N GLY A 323 18.18 -12.01 18.43
CA GLY A 323 17.04 -12.32 17.55
C GLY A 323 15.65 -12.03 18.15
N LEU A 324 15.58 -11.43 19.34
CA LEU A 324 14.38 -10.79 19.85
C LEU A 324 14.41 -9.29 19.52
N GLU A 325 13.37 -8.80 18.87
CA GLU A 325 13.22 -7.38 18.59
C GLU A 325 12.05 -6.79 19.38
N ILE A 326 12.24 -5.58 19.88
CA ILE A 326 11.18 -4.79 20.53
C ILE A 326 10.92 -3.58 19.65
N TRP A 327 9.72 -3.52 19.10
CA TRP A 327 9.25 -2.43 18.26
C TRP A 327 8.27 -1.56 19.02
N ALA A 328 8.24 -0.28 18.66
CA ALA A 328 7.39 0.73 19.28
C ALA A 328 6.72 1.61 18.24
N LYS A 329 5.48 2.02 18.50
CA LYS A 329 4.72 2.95 17.67
C LYS A 329 3.92 3.89 18.59
N PRO A 330 4.18 5.20 18.57
CA PRO A 330 3.31 6.17 19.24
C PRO A 330 1.92 6.14 18.62
N LEU A 331 0.90 6.22 19.46
CA LEU A 331 -0.51 6.23 19.06
C LEU A 331 -1.20 7.48 19.60
N GLN A 332 -2.35 7.81 19.01
CA GLN A 332 -3.14 8.97 19.42
C GLN A 332 -3.49 8.92 20.92
N GLY A 333 -3.47 10.08 21.57
CA GLY A 333 -3.77 10.19 23.00
C GLY A 333 -2.61 9.87 23.94
N GLY A 334 -1.41 9.64 23.38
CA GLY A 334 -0.21 9.29 24.17
C GLY A 334 -0.13 7.80 24.51
N ASP A 335 -0.96 6.98 23.89
CA ASP A 335 -0.84 5.52 23.90
C ASP A 335 0.39 5.07 23.10
N TRP A 336 0.82 3.83 23.32
CA TRP A 336 1.90 3.20 22.54
C TRP A 336 1.49 1.79 22.14
N ALA A 337 1.83 1.36 20.94
CA ALA A 337 1.91 -0.06 20.62
C ALA A 337 3.34 -0.53 20.83
N ILE A 338 3.51 -1.63 21.57
CA ILE A 338 4.80 -2.29 21.82
C ILE A 338 4.70 -3.72 21.32
N VAL A 339 5.67 -4.13 20.50
CA VAL A 339 5.69 -5.46 19.89
C VAL A 339 6.98 -6.16 20.23
N PHE A 340 6.88 -7.38 20.76
CA PHE A 340 8.00 -8.32 20.90
C PHE A 340 7.95 -9.29 19.73
N LEU A 341 8.93 -9.23 18.84
CA LEU A 341 9.05 -10.09 17.66
C LEU A 341 10.20 -11.08 17.89
N ASN A 342 9.89 -12.38 17.87
CA ASN A 342 10.92 -13.41 17.93
C ASN A 342 11.28 -13.86 16.51
N ARG A 343 12.44 -13.45 16.03
CA ARG A 343 12.95 -13.83 14.70
C ARG A 343 13.64 -15.18 14.69
N THR A 344 13.80 -15.83 15.84
CA THR A 344 14.54 -17.09 15.95
C THR A 344 13.63 -18.30 15.80
N THR A 345 14.22 -19.42 15.42
CA THR A 345 13.55 -20.73 15.28
C THR A 345 13.31 -21.44 16.62
N SER A 346 13.63 -20.80 17.75
CA SER A 346 13.40 -21.33 19.09
C SER A 346 12.56 -20.36 19.93
N ALA A 347 11.79 -20.90 20.88
CA ALA A 347 10.99 -20.06 21.77
C ALA A 347 11.89 -19.20 22.67
N LYS A 348 11.46 -17.96 22.93
CA LYS A 348 12.11 -17.00 23.81
C LYS A 348 11.27 -16.76 25.05
N LYS A 349 11.92 -16.49 26.17
CA LYS A 349 11.26 -15.99 27.38
C LYS A 349 11.43 -14.48 27.46
N ILE A 350 10.34 -13.78 27.60
CA ILE A 350 10.30 -12.34 27.83
C ILE A 350 10.32 -12.11 29.34
N ASP A 351 11.24 -11.28 29.82
CA ASP A 351 11.24 -10.69 31.15
C ASP A 351 11.60 -9.21 31.03
N TYR A 352 10.61 -8.41 30.66
CA TYR A 352 10.80 -7.01 30.32
C TYR A 352 10.42 -6.09 31.47
N ASP A 353 11.42 -5.51 32.13
CA ASP A 353 11.21 -4.52 33.19
C ASP A 353 11.00 -3.12 32.59
N TRP A 354 9.76 -2.65 32.64
CA TRP A 354 9.39 -1.31 32.17
C TRP A 354 10.11 -0.19 32.93
N SER A 355 10.48 -0.40 34.20
CA SER A 355 11.01 0.68 35.05
C SER A 355 12.42 1.13 34.67
N ILE A 356 13.18 0.28 33.98
CA ILE A 356 14.57 0.53 33.56
C ILE A 356 14.66 0.98 32.11
N GLN A 357 13.62 0.76 31.31
CA GLN A 357 13.59 1.12 29.88
C GLN A 357 12.75 2.37 29.66
N SER A 358 13.20 3.22 28.73
CA SER A 358 12.40 4.30 28.18
C SER A 358 12.45 4.22 26.67
N ILE A 359 11.33 4.46 26.03
CA ILE A 359 11.23 4.44 24.57
C ILE A 359 11.15 5.88 24.09
N TYR A 360 11.98 6.22 23.11
CA TYR A 360 12.05 7.54 22.54
C TYR A 360 11.91 7.47 21.02
N ASP A 361 10.90 8.14 20.50
CA ASP A 361 10.76 8.45 19.09
C ASP A 361 11.53 9.76 18.81
N ASP A 362 12.71 9.62 18.24
CA ASP A 362 13.62 10.73 17.94
C ASP A 362 13.13 11.63 16.81
N ILE A 363 12.28 11.15 15.91
CA ILE A 363 11.74 11.92 14.78
C ILE A 363 10.58 12.79 15.24
N ASN A 364 9.61 12.19 15.94
CA ASN A 364 8.40 12.90 16.39
C ASN A 364 8.57 13.56 17.77
N LYS A 365 9.73 13.37 18.41
CA LYS A 365 10.06 13.89 19.76
C LYS A 365 9.05 13.42 20.82
N LEU A 366 8.62 12.16 20.72
CA LEU A 366 7.68 11.53 21.66
C LEU A 366 8.43 10.54 22.54
N ALA A 367 8.10 10.48 23.82
CA ALA A 367 8.74 9.58 24.77
C ALA A 367 7.72 8.83 25.63
N ALA A 368 7.99 7.55 25.89
CA ALA A 368 7.36 6.78 26.95
C ALA A 368 8.39 6.53 28.06
N SER A 369 8.27 7.28 29.16
CA SER A 369 8.95 6.95 30.41
C SER A 369 8.01 6.16 31.30
N PHE A 370 8.21 4.84 31.36
CA PHE A 370 7.34 3.96 32.14
C PHE A 370 7.60 4.04 33.64
N LYS A 371 8.73 4.64 34.06
CA LYS A 371 9.00 5.02 35.45
C LYS A 371 8.15 6.20 35.89
N ALA A 372 7.94 7.18 35.00
CA ALA A 372 7.19 8.39 35.31
C ALA A 372 5.68 8.23 35.10
N THR A 373 5.26 7.37 34.18
CA THR A 373 3.86 7.18 33.78
C THR A 373 3.50 5.71 33.77
N THR A 374 2.39 5.35 34.41
CA THR A 374 1.83 3.99 34.32
C THR A 374 0.97 3.87 33.07
N TYR A 375 1.05 2.73 32.39
CA TYR A 375 0.18 2.36 31.29
C TYR A 375 -0.55 1.06 31.64
N LYS A 376 -1.82 0.96 31.23
CA LYS A 376 -2.52 -0.33 31.18
C LYS A 376 -2.03 -1.09 29.96
N ILE A 377 -1.79 -2.38 30.12
CA ILE A 377 -1.26 -3.25 29.07
C ILE A 377 -2.38 -4.17 28.62
N LYS A 378 -2.62 -4.23 27.31
CA LYS A 378 -3.51 -5.20 26.67
C LYS A 378 -2.79 -5.92 25.54
N ASN A 379 -2.82 -7.25 25.55
CA ASN A 379 -2.37 -8.08 24.44
C ASN A 379 -3.43 -8.10 23.32
N LEU A 380 -3.03 -7.68 22.12
CA LEU A 380 -3.92 -7.50 20.97
C LEU A 380 -4.29 -8.81 20.26
N TRP A 381 -3.56 -9.89 20.54
CA TRP A 381 -3.85 -11.23 20.03
C TRP A 381 -4.63 -12.10 21.02
N ASP A 382 -4.63 -11.74 22.31
CA ASP A 382 -5.43 -12.44 23.32
C ASP A 382 -6.79 -11.79 23.53
N LYS A 383 -7.83 -12.34 22.87
CA LYS A 383 -9.22 -11.87 23.00
C LYS A 383 -9.76 -11.92 24.44
N LYS A 384 -9.13 -12.67 25.35
CA LYS A 384 -9.53 -12.76 26.77
C LYS A 384 -8.83 -11.71 27.63
N ASP A 385 -7.80 -11.04 27.13
CA ASP A 385 -7.09 -10.01 27.88
C ASP A 385 -7.97 -8.77 28.04
N LYS A 386 -8.30 -8.48 29.29
CA LYS A 386 -9.14 -7.34 29.67
C LYS A 386 -8.34 -6.05 29.92
N GLY A 387 -7.04 -6.05 29.65
CA GLY A 387 -6.19 -4.86 29.81
C GLY A 387 -5.94 -4.48 31.27
N THR A 388 -5.90 -5.46 32.18
CA THR A 388 -5.80 -5.22 33.63
C THR A 388 -4.34 -5.15 34.13
N ALA A 389 -3.41 -5.72 33.36
CA ALA A 389 -1.98 -5.61 33.64
C ALA A 389 -1.51 -4.15 33.46
N THR A 390 -0.41 -3.78 34.11
CA THR A 390 0.16 -2.42 34.00
C THR A 390 1.67 -2.45 33.96
N THR A 391 2.28 -1.37 33.48
CA THR A 391 3.75 -1.19 33.43
C THR A 391 4.41 -1.05 34.81
N LYS A 392 3.65 -1.14 35.92
CA LYS A 392 4.21 -1.17 37.29
C LYS A 392 4.93 -2.49 37.63
N LYS A 393 4.71 -3.54 36.84
CA LYS A 393 5.35 -4.85 37.01
C LYS A 393 6.01 -5.25 35.70
N ALA A 394 7.12 -5.99 35.78
CA ALA A 394 7.76 -6.56 34.61
C ALA A 394 6.77 -7.38 33.78
N PHE A 395 6.85 -7.26 32.46
CA PHE A 395 6.07 -8.07 31.54
C PHE A 395 6.81 -9.40 31.30
N LYS A 396 6.16 -10.51 31.64
CA LYS A 396 6.71 -11.85 31.48
C LYS A 396 5.81 -12.68 30.59
N ALA A 397 6.40 -13.33 29.60
CA ALA A 397 5.67 -14.18 28.67
C ALA A 397 6.60 -15.19 27.99
N ASP A 398 6.07 -16.33 27.58
CA ASP A 398 6.73 -17.22 26.64
C ASP A 398 6.32 -16.80 25.22
N LEU A 399 7.31 -16.59 24.35
CA LEU A 399 7.11 -16.17 22.97
C LEU A 399 7.62 -17.28 22.03
N PRO A 400 6.72 -17.95 21.28
CA PRO A 400 7.12 -19.00 20.33
C PRO A 400 8.10 -18.52 19.26
N ALA A 401 8.74 -19.47 18.58
CA ALA A 401 9.57 -19.21 17.41
C ALA A 401 8.77 -18.52 16.29
N HIS A 402 9.38 -17.55 15.62
CA HIS A 402 8.79 -16.81 14.48
C HIS A 402 7.39 -16.24 14.76
N ASP A 403 7.15 -15.80 16.00
CA ASP A 403 5.85 -15.29 16.44
C ASP A 403 6.02 -13.92 17.09
N VAL A 404 4.89 -13.34 17.50
CA VAL A 404 4.83 -11.99 18.02
C VAL A 404 3.92 -11.90 19.26
N ILE A 405 4.29 -11.02 20.19
CA ILE A 405 3.36 -10.49 21.19
C ILE A 405 3.17 -9.01 20.88
N ALA A 406 1.93 -8.61 20.60
CA ALA A 406 1.56 -7.24 20.31
C ALA A 406 0.77 -6.66 21.48
N LEU A 407 1.26 -5.58 22.07
CA LEU A 407 0.66 -4.93 23.23
C LEU A 407 0.22 -3.50 22.87
N ARG A 408 -0.97 -3.11 23.32
CA ARG A 408 -1.33 -1.69 23.45
C ARG A 408 -1.12 -1.26 24.89
N LEU A 409 -0.38 -0.17 25.05
CA LEU A 409 -0.13 0.51 26.30
C LEU A 409 -1.00 1.77 26.33
N THR A 410 -2.06 1.73 27.13
CA THR A 410 -2.97 2.86 27.28
C THR A 410 -2.57 3.71 28.46
N LYS A 411 -2.29 5.00 28.22
CA LYS A 411 -1.81 5.91 29.27
C LYS A 411 -2.88 6.04 30.35
N THR A 412 -2.53 5.77 31.61
CA THR A 412 -3.46 6.04 32.71
C THR A 412 -3.49 7.54 32.98
N LYS A 413 -4.69 8.09 33.17
CA LYS A 413 -4.87 9.48 33.61
C LYS A 413 -4.28 9.73 34.98
#